data_AF-A0A8T7BVT9-F1
#
_entry.id   AF-A0A8T7BVT9-F1
#
_cell.length_a   1.000
_cell.length_b   1.000
_cell.length_c   1.000
_cell.angle_alpha   90.00
_cell.angle_beta   90.00
_cell.angle_gamma   90.00
#
_symmetry.space_group_name_H-M   'P 1'
#
loop_
_entity.id
_entity.type
_entity.pdbx_description
1 polymer ?
#
loop_
_entity_poly.entity_id
_entity_poly.type
_entity_poly.pdbx_seq_one_letter_code
_entity_poly.pdbx_strand_id
1 'polypeptide(L)'
;YDGQSSISSGSSSASEDLDFSVPLLYLDARVDLPFTGFFVDSTLNTISVDDNSISDINVSLGYESDFGLGARFGIRNLDLEFDEDDLAADLKFEGTYLNLFYHF
;
A
#
# COMPACT_ATOMS: atom_id res chain seq x y z
N TYR A 1 5.80 14.20 10.55
CA TYR A 1 4.99 12.97 10.64
C TYR A 1 6.01 11.95 11.08
N ASP A 2 5.98 11.59 12.36
CA ASP A 2 7.19 11.14 13.04
C ASP A 2 7.13 9.62 13.13
N GLY A 3 7.78 8.96 12.17
CA GLY A 3 7.86 7.51 12.09
C GLY A 3 9.12 7.01 12.79
N GLN A 4 8.95 6.19 13.82
CA GLN A 4 10.07 5.47 14.47
C GLN A 4 10.23 4.10 13.81
N SER A 5 11.39 3.84 13.21
CA SER A 5 11.79 2.51 12.73
C SER A 5 12.87 1.95 13.65
N SER A 6 12.67 0.74 14.17
CA SER A 6 13.63 0.04 15.01
C SER A 6 14.17 -1.17 14.25
N ILE A 7 15.43 -1.10 13.79
CA ILE A 7 16.13 -2.24 13.20
C ILE A 7 16.93 -2.93 14.30
N SER A 8 16.59 -4.18 14.60
CA SER A 8 17.37 -5.04 15.51
C SER A 8 18.18 -6.06 14.71
N SER A 9 19.48 -5.81 14.55
CA SER A 9 20.47 -6.83 14.18
C SER A 9 21.52 -6.92 15.29
N GLY A 10 22.03 -8.12 15.54
CA GLY A 10 22.76 -8.47 16.75
C GLY A 10 23.99 -7.58 17.04
N SER A 11 24.03 -7.06 18.27
CA SER A 11 25.18 -6.51 19.00
C SER A 11 25.69 -5.09 18.71
N SER A 12 24.96 -4.23 17.98
CA SER A 12 25.18 -2.77 18.04
C SER A 12 23.89 -2.02 17.71
N SER A 13 23.29 -1.42 18.73
CA SER A 13 22.19 -0.46 18.58
C SER A 13 22.78 0.90 18.22
N ALA A 14 22.71 1.27 16.94
CA ALA A 14 22.92 2.63 16.47
C ALA A 14 21.54 3.29 16.32
N SER A 15 21.32 4.42 17.00
CA SER A 15 20.17 5.30 16.78
C SER A 15 20.66 6.50 16.01
N GLU A 16 20.16 6.69 14.80
CA GLU A 16 20.47 7.82 13.94
C GLU A 16 19.16 8.53 13.61
N ASP A 17 19.08 9.83 13.92
CA ASP A 17 17.92 10.66 13.59
C ASP A 17 17.98 10.99 12.08
N LEU A 18 17.20 10.25 11.29
CA LEU A 18 17.10 10.45 9.84
C LEU A 18 15.96 11.44 9.52
N ASP A 19 16.30 12.72 9.40
CA ASP A 19 15.41 13.77 8.88
C ASP A 19 15.53 13.88 7.35
N PHE A 20 14.83 13.01 6.60
CA PHE A 20 14.78 13.07 5.14
C PHE A 20 13.34 13.14 4.63
N SER A 21 13.09 13.98 3.61
CA SER A 21 11.78 14.10 2.97
C SER A 21 11.75 13.23 1.71
N VAL A 22 10.90 12.20 1.72
CA VAL A 22 10.74 11.29 0.58
C VAL A 22 9.50 11.66 -0.24
N PRO A 23 9.58 11.73 -1.59
CA PRO A 23 8.42 11.96 -2.43
C PRO A 23 7.44 10.78 -2.32
N LEU A 24 6.17 11.10 -2.03
CA LEU A 24 5.05 10.16 -2.02
C LEU A 24 4.04 10.61 -3.09
N LEU A 25 3.78 9.74 -4.06
CA LEU A 25 2.63 9.88 -4.95
C LEU A 25 1.51 8.96 -4.46
N TYR A 26 0.38 9.57 -4.13
CA TYR A 26 -0.83 8.89 -3.68
C TYR A 26 -1.98 9.27 -4.59
N LEU A 27 -2.68 8.27 -5.14
CA LEU A 27 -3.88 8.46 -5.94
C LEU A 27 -4.92 7.43 -5.50
N ASP A 28 -6.12 7.90 -5.20
CA ASP A 28 -7.26 7.06 -4.88
C ASP A 28 -8.46 7.51 -5.71
N ALA A 29 -9.15 6.54 -6.31
CA ALA A 29 -10.33 6.78 -7.12
C ALA A 29 -11.39 5.72 -6.80
N ARG A 30 -12.59 6.18 -6.44
CA ARG A 30 -13.76 5.33 -6.23
C ARG A 30 -14.95 5.87 -7.00
N VAL A 31 -15.71 4.97 -7.61
CA VAL A 31 -16.98 5.27 -8.26
C VAL A 31 -18.06 4.33 -7.71
N ASP A 32 -19.05 4.91 -7.06
CA ASP A 32 -20.23 4.18 -6.60
C ASP A 32 -21.28 4.11 -7.71
N LEU A 33 -21.84 2.92 -7.90
CA LEU A 33 -22.90 2.69 -8.88
C LEU A 33 -24.25 3.12 -8.29
N PRO A 34 -25.08 3.85 -9.06
CA PRO A 34 -26.35 4.36 -8.56
C PRO A 34 -27.31 3.20 -8.24
N PHE A 35 -27.97 3.29 -7.07
CA PHE A 35 -29.06 2.40 -6.63
C PHE A 35 -28.73 0.91 -6.41
N THR A 36 -27.46 0.50 -6.36
CA THR A 36 -27.11 -0.93 -6.24
C THR A 36 -26.22 -1.29 -5.06
N GLY A 37 -25.60 -0.30 -4.38
CA GLY A 37 -24.62 -0.55 -3.30
C GLY A 37 -23.27 -1.08 -3.80
N PHE A 38 -23.10 -1.26 -5.11
CA PHE A 38 -21.84 -1.67 -5.70
C PHE A 38 -20.92 -0.47 -5.94
N PHE A 39 -19.62 -0.72 -5.84
CA PHE A 39 -18.59 0.26 -6.16
C PHE A 39 -17.41 -0.39 -6.87
N VAL A 40 -16.68 0.44 -7.58
CA VAL A 40 -15.35 0.12 -8.12
C VAL A 40 -14.37 1.11 -7.51
N ASP A 41 -13.25 0.61 -7.01
CA ASP A 41 -12.18 1.42 -6.44
C ASP A 41 -10.81 1.01 -6.99
N SER A 42 -9.90 1.98 -7.02
CA SER A 42 -8.51 1.76 -7.35
C SER A 42 -7.64 2.75 -6.57
N THR A 43 -6.54 2.25 -6.04
CA THR A 43 -5.52 3.07 -5.38
C THR A 43 -4.15 2.77 -5.99
N LEU A 44 -3.36 3.82 -6.11
CA LEU A 44 -1.96 3.79 -6.53
C LEU A 44 -1.15 4.54 -5.47
N ASN A 45 -0.19 3.85 -4.88
CA ASN A 45 0.76 4.41 -3.92
C ASN A 45 2.16 4.15 -4.45
N THR A 46 2.99 5.17 -4.54
CA THR A 46 4.41 4.96 -4.80
C THR A 46 5.27 5.91 -3.98
N ILE A 47 6.33 5.34 -3.42
CA ILE A 47 7.36 6.03 -2.65
C ILE A 47 8.68 5.75 -3.35
N SER A 48 9.48 6.79 -3.54
CA SER A 48 10.82 6.68 -4.10
C SER A 48 11.81 7.29 -3.12
N VAL A 49 12.89 6.57 -2.84
CA VAL A 49 13.97 6.99 -1.95
C VAL A 49 15.28 6.68 -2.65
N ASP A 50 15.90 7.69 -3.26
CA ASP A 50 17.11 7.56 -4.08
C ASP A 50 16.97 6.46 -5.15
N ASP A 51 17.71 5.35 -5.04
CA ASP A 51 17.66 4.21 -5.97
C ASP A 51 16.65 3.11 -5.54
N ASN A 52 15.98 3.29 -4.40
CA ASN A 52 14.99 2.36 -3.86
C ASN A 52 13.55 2.82 -4.19
N SER A 53 12.66 1.88 -4.53
CA SER A 53 11.27 2.18 -4.85
C SER A 53 10.27 1.19 -4.24
N ILE A 54 9.12 1.72 -3.83
CA ILE A 54 7.98 0.93 -3.36
C ILE A 54 6.77 1.38 -4.18
N SER A 55 6.12 0.45 -4.86
CA SER A 55 4.91 0.69 -5.64
C SER A 55 3.82 -0.30 -5.26
N ASP A 56 2.64 0.21 -4.94
CA ASP A 56 1.46 -0.58 -4.59
C ASP A 56 0.24 -0.10 -5.38
N ILE A 57 -0.27 -0.97 -6.23
CA ILE A 57 -1.40 -0.70 -7.13
C ILE A 57 -2.48 -1.72 -6.84
N ASN A 58 -3.70 -1.25 -6.63
CA ASN A 58 -4.85 -2.13 -6.53
C ASN A 58 -6.04 -1.62 -7.35
N VAL A 59 -6.83 -2.59 -7.80
CA VAL A 59 -8.09 -2.37 -8.49
C VAL A 59 -9.08 -3.38 -7.93
N SER A 60 -10.25 -2.88 -7.56
CA SER A 60 -11.21 -3.65 -6.78
C SER A 60 -12.63 -3.31 -7.16
N LEU A 61 -13.51 -4.29 -6.95
CA LEU A 61 -14.95 -4.13 -6.99
C LEU A 61 -15.51 -4.56 -5.64
N GLY A 62 -16.57 -3.92 -5.20
CA GLY A 62 -17.18 -4.25 -3.93
C GLY A 62 -18.66 -4.00 -3.90
N TYR A 63 -19.26 -4.48 -2.83
CA TYR A 63 -20.66 -4.27 -2.48
C TYR A 63 -20.73 -3.85 -1.03
N GLU A 64 -21.52 -2.82 -0.77
CA GLU A 64 -21.84 -2.32 0.57
C GLU A 64 -23.36 -2.35 0.74
N SER A 65 -23.81 -2.97 1.82
CA SER A 65 -25.22 -3.05 2.18
C SER A 65 -25.65 -1.81 2.97
N ASP A 66 -26.96 -1.51 2.94
CA ASP A 66 -27.54 -0.34 3.62
C ASP A 66 -27.32 -0.33 5.15
N PHE A 67 -26.99 -1.48 5.75
CA PHE A 67 -26.70 -1.61 7.18
C PHE A 67 -25.19 -1.55 7.51
N GLY A 68 -24.36 -1.21 6.53
CA GLY A 68 -22.93 -0.94 6.67
C GLY A 68 -22.01 -2.13 6.42
N LEU A 69 -22.52 -3.36 6.28
CA LEU A 69 -21.67 -4.51 5.97
C LEU A 69 -21.32 -4.53 4.49
N GLY A 70 -20.04 -4.70 4.17
CA GLY A 70 -19.58 -4.78 2.79
C GLY A 70 -18.51 -5.83 2.55
N ALA A 71 -18.34 -6.16 1.28
CA ALA A 71 -17.30 -7.05 0.79
C ALA A 71 -16.60 -6.41 -0.40
N ARG A 72 -15.29 -6.61 -0.50
CA ARG A 72 -14.45 -6.16 -1.61
C ARG A 72 -13.67 -7.33 -2.16
N PHE A 73 -13.60 -7.42 -3.49
CA PHE A 73 -12.74 -8.35 -4.20
C PHE A 73 -11.88 -7.55 -5.18
N GLY A 74 -10.58 -7.81 -5.19
CA GLY A 74 -9.68 -7.05 -6.04
C GLY A 74 -8.41 -7.79 -6.38
N ILE A 75 -7.61 -7.15 -7.22
CA ILE A 75 -6.23 -7.51 -7.52
C ILE A 75 -5.31 -6.46 -6.94
N ARG A 76 -4.13 -6.89 -6.50
CA ARG A 76 -3.09 -6.04 -5.95
C ARG A 76 -1.74 -6.44 -6.55
N ASN A 77 -0.96 -5.43 -6.91
CA ASN A 77 0.42 -5.53 -7.35
C ASN A 77 1.27 -4.70 -6.40
N LEU A 78 2.21 -5.36 -5.72
CA LEU A 78 3.21 -4.73 -4.87
C LEU A 78 4.58 -5.03 -5.48
N ASP A 79 5.25 -3.98 -5.92
CA ASP A 79 6.61 -4.00 -6.44
C ASP A 79 7.52 -3.29 -5.44
N LEU A 80 8.58 -3.96 -5.03
CA LEU A 80 9.63 -3.44 -4.17
C LEU A 80 10.96 -3.62 -4.88
N GLU A 81 11.65 -2.51 -5.12
CA GLU A 81 12.97 -2.48 -5.73
C GLU A 81 13.92 -1.88 -4.70
N PHE A 82 14.93 -2.67 -4.33
CA PHE A 82 16.00 -2.23 -3.44
C PHE A 82 17.33 -2.37 -4.16
N ASP A 83 18.08 -1.27 -4.26
CA ASP A 83 19.41 -1.24 -4.85
C ASP A 83 20.35 -0.47 -3.93
N GLU A 84 21.21 -1.22 -3.25
CA GLU A 84 22.25 -0.74 -2.35
C GLU A 84 23.59 -1.36 -2.78
N ASP A 85 24.72 -0.69 -2.51
CA ASP A 85 26.06 -1.07 -3.01
C ASP A 85 26.42 -2.56 -2.85
N ASP A 86 25.91 -3.21 -1.79
CA ASP A 86 26.16 -4.63 -1.46
C ASP A 86 24.94 -5.55 -1.65
N LEU A 87 23.75 -5.01 -1.98
CA LEU A 87 22.49 -5.76 -2.05
C LEU A 87 21.53 -5.17 -3.08
N ALA A 88 21.28 -5.93 -4.15
CA ALA A 88 20.18 -5.69 -5.09
C ALA A 88 19.08 -6.75 -4.90
N ALA A 89 17.83 -6.31 -4.73
CA ALA A 89 16.68 -7.20 -4.55
C ALA A 89 15.41 -6.65 -5.21
N ASP A 90 14.81 -7.47 -6.06
CA ASP A 90 13.52 -7.19 -6.72
C ASP A 90 12.46 -8.15 -6.17
N LEU A 91 11.44 -7.61 -5.49
CA LEU A 91 10.30 -8.39 -4.99
C LEU A 91 9.03 -7.92 -5.66
N LYS A 92 8.33 -8.86 -6.31
CA LYS A 92 7.05 -8.60 -6.97
C LYS A 92 5.99 -9.53 -6.41
N PHE A 93 4.91 -8.95 -5.91
CA PHE A 93 3.76 -9.67 -5.40
C PHE A 93 2.51 -9.25 -6.15
N GLU A 94 1.98 -10.17 -6.95
CA GLU A 94 0.70 -10.03 -7.63
C GLU A 94 -0.28 -11.05 -7.05
N GLY A 95 -1.47 -10.60 -6.68
CA GLY A 95 -2.47 -11.48 -6.12
C GLY A 95 -3.87 -10.92 -6.14
N THR A 96 -4.83 -11.83 -6.04
CA THR A 96 -6.21 -11.47 -5.73
C THR A 96 -6.42 -11.45 -4.23
N TYR A 97 -7.35 -10.64 -3.77
CA TYR A 97 -7.73 -10.58 -2.37
C TYR A 97 -9.24 -10.43 -2.22
N LEU A 98 -9.72 -10.87 -1.05
CA LEU A 98 -11.09 -10.66 -0.59
C LEU A 98 -11.02 -9.93 0.76
N ASN A 99 -11.91 -8.96 0.97
CA ASN A 99 -12.03 -8.22 2.20
C ASN A 99 -13.49 -8.16 2.63
N LEU A 100 -13.73 -8.29 3.93
CA LEU A 100 -15.02 -7.99 4.56
C LEU A 100 -14.82 -6.76 5.44
N PHE A 101 -15.72 -5.79 5.34
CA PHE A 101 -15.62 -4.55 6.09
C PHE A 101 -16.99 -4.12 6.63
N TYR A 102 -16.96 -3.22 7.62
CA TYR A 102 -18.15 -2.62 8.19
C TYR A 102 -17.98 -1.09 8.23
N HIS A 103 -18.91 -0.38 7.62
CA HIS A 103 -19.03 1.08 7.64
C HIS A 103 -20.02 1.48 8.74
N PHE A 104 -19.61 2.37 9.66
CA PHE A 104 -20.37 2.81 10.83
C PHE A 104 -20.60 4.32 10.83
#